data_AF-X1GU52-F1
#
_entry.id   AF-X1GU52-F1
#
_cell.length_a   1.000
_cell.length_b   1.000
_cell.length_c   1.000
_cell.angle_alpha   90.00
_cell.angle_beta   90.00
_cell.angle_gamma   90.00
#
_symmetry.space_group_name_H-M   'P 1'
#
loop_
_entity.id
_entity.type
_entity.pdbx_description
1 polymer ?
#
loop_
_entity_poly.entity_id
_entity_poly.type
_entity_poly.pdbx_seq_one_letter_code
_entity_poly.pdbx_strand_id
1 'polypeptide(L)'
;AISNLEIMVTDFETMRQQLNEDIEQSKFLELVRRLEEITSLVSRIYDFGALRFAADTQNQDAQVFLAKVEQLMAEMQNKILFFSLWWKGLDDIPADRLMAGSGDFHYWLEEMRHFKPHTLSEAEEKVINIKDVTGSS
;
A
#
# COMPACT_ATOMS: atom_id res chain seq x y z
N ALA A 1 -5.00 -17.65 -1.25
CA ALA A 1 -4.63 -16.39 -0.57
C ALA A 1 -3.75 -15.54 -1.46
N ILE A 2 -2.53 -15.99 -1.81
CA ILE A 2 -1.58 -15.24 -2.67
C ILE A 2 -2.19 -14.86 -4.03
N SER A 3 -2.72 -15.81 -4.79
CA SER A 3 -3.33 -15.49 -6.11
C SER A 3 -4.53 -14.55 -6.03
N ASN A 4 -5.29 -14.60 -4.93
CA ASN A 4 -6.38 -13.65 -4.71
C ASN A 4 -5.84 -12.24 -4.46
N LEU A 5 -4.76 -12.13 -3.68
CA LEU A 5 -4.10 -10.86 -3.42
C LEU A 5 -3.50 -10.25 -4.69
N GLU A 6 -2.89 -11.05 -5.56
CA GLU A 6 -2.38 -10.58 -6.87
C GLU A 6 -3.50 -10.01 -7.75
N ILE A 7 -4.67 -10.65 -7.77
CA ILE A 7 -5.86 -10.16 -8.48
C ILE A 7 -6.31 -8.82 -7.87
N MET A 8 -6.46 -8.75 -6.55
CA MET A 8 -6.88 -7.52 -5.86
C MET A 8 -5.95 -6.34 -6.13
N VAL A 9 -4.63 -6.57 -6.11
CA VAL A 9 -3.63 -5.52 -6.40
C VAL A 9 -3.70 -5.10 -7.87
N THR A 10 -3.86 -6.04 -8.80
CA THR A 10 -3.99 -5.74 -10.23
C THR A 10 -5.26 -4.92 -10.49
N ASP A 11 -6.39 -5.31 -9.90
CA ASP A 11 -7.64 -4.57 -10.00
C ASP A 11 -7.50 -3.16 -9.43
N PHE A 12 -6.87 -3.02 -8.25
CA PHE A 12 -6.60 -1.72 -7.64
C PHE A 12 -5.71 -0.83 -8.51
N GLU A 13 -4.69 -1.40 -9.16
CA GLU A 13 -3.80 -0.68 -10.08
C GLU A 13 -4.58 -0.04 -11.24
N THR A 14 -5.64 -0.69 -11.74
CA THR A 14 -6.50 -0.12 -12.79
C THR A 14 -7.30 1.11 -12.33
N MET A 15 -7.57 1.22 -11.02
CA MET A 15 -8.34 2.33 -10.44
C MET A 15 -7.56 3.65 -10.48
N ARG A 16 -6.25 3.63 -10.76
CA ARG A 16 -5.42 4.84 -10.94
C ARG A 16 -6.03 5.83 -11.92
N GLN A 17 -6.65 5.35 -13.01
CA GLN A 17 -7.24 6.20 -14.05
C GLN A 17 -8.42 7.05 -13.56
N GLN A 18 -8.99 6.71 -12.40
CA GLN A 18 -10.15 7.38 -11.81
C GLN A 18 -9.74 8.50 -10.84
N LEU A 19 -8.45 8.60 -10.51
CA LEU A 19 -7.93 9.57 -9.55
C LEU A 19 -7.81 10.96 -10.16
N ASN A 20 -8.57 11.91 -9.60
CA ASN A 20 -8.50 13.34 -9.91
C ASN A 20 -9.11 14.14 -8.75
N GLU A 21 -8.95 15.46 -8.77
CA GLU A 21 -9.44 16.37 -7.71
C GLU A 21 -10.96 16.38 -7.57
N ASP A 22 -11.71 15.99 -8.59
CA ASP A 22 -13.17 15.97 -8.64
C ASP A 22 -13.77 14.58 -8.37
N ILE A 23 -12.96 13.60 -7.97
CA ILE A 23 -13.44 12.26 -7.65
C ILE A 23 -14.57 12.31 -6.60
N GLU A 24 -15.63 11.55 -6.86
CA GLU A 24 -16.73 11.39 -5.92
C GLU A 24 -16.23 10.77 -4.61
N GLN A 25 -16.69 11.29 -3.48
CA GLN A 25 -16.29 10.82 -2.16
C GLN A 25 -16.59 9.33 -1.95
N SER A 26 -17.73 8.85 -2.44
CA SER A 26 -18.10 7.42 -2.41
C SER A 26 -17.05 6.55 -3.10
N LYS A 27 -16.57 6.99 -4.27
CA LYS A 27 -15.56 6.28 -5.04
C LYS A 27 -14.19 6.34 -4.37
N PHE A 28 -13.80 7.50 -3.86
CA PHE A 28 -12.59 7.62 -3.04
C PHE A 28 -12.60 6.65 -1.85
N LEU A 29 -13.72 6.53 -1.12
CA LEU A 29 -13.82 5.59 -0.01
C LEU A 29 -13.81 4.13 -0.44
N GLU A 30 -14.31 3.82 -1.63
CA GLU A 30 -14.13 2.49 -2.21
C GLU A 30 -12.65 2.18 -2.42
N LEU A 31 -11.86 3.13 -2.97
CA LEU A 31 -10.42 2.95 -3.11
C LEU A 31 -9.73 2.76 -1.75
N VAL A 32 -10.07 3.57 -0.74
CA VAL A 32 -9.48 3.46 0.59
C VAL A 32 -9.75 2.08 1.21
N ARG A 33 -10.99 1.58 1.13
CA ARG A 33 -11.34 0.24 1.62
C ARG A 33 -10.62 -0.87 0.84
N ARG A 34 -10.52 -0.74 -0.49
CA ARG A 34 -9.75 -1.70 -1.30
C ARG A 34 -8.29 -1.77 -0.89
N LEU A 35 -7.68 -0.61 -0.62
CA LEU A 35 -6.31 -0.53 -0.14
C LEU A 35 -6.17 -1.17 1.25
N GLU A 36 -7.10 -0.92 2.17
CA GLU A 36 -7.13 -1.58 3.48
C GLU A 36 -7.27 -3.11 3.37
N GLU A 37 -8.16 -3.61 2.51
CA GLU A 37 -8.33 -5.05 2.27
C GLU A 37 -7.03 -5.70 1.77
N ILE A 38 -6.33 -5.03 0.84
CA ILE A 38 -5.04 -5.47 0.31
C ILE A 38 -3.98 -5.51 1.41
N THR A 39 -3.79 -4.41 2.15
CA THR A 39 -2.74 -4.30 3.17
C THR A 39 -3.00 -5.27 4.33
N SER A 40 -4.25 -5.42 4.76
CA SER A 40 -4.64 -6.39 5.79
C SER A 40 -4.35 -7.83 5.37
N LEU A 41 -4.65 -8.20 4.13
CA LEU A 41 -4.36 -9.55 3.62
C LEU A 41 -2.86 -9.80 3.48
N VAL A 42 -2.10 -8.80 3.00
CA VAL A 42 -0.62 -8.84 2.94
C VAL A 42 -0.05 -9.10 4.33
N SER A 43 -0.42 -8.29 5.33
CA SER A 43 0.08 -8.42 6.70
C SER A 43 -0.21 -9.81 7.26
N ARG A 44 -1.42 -10.35 7.07
CA ARG A 44 -1.76 -11.70 7.54
C ARG A 44 -0.91 -12.81 6.91
N ILE A 45 -0.58 -12.69 5.63
CA ILE A 45 0.27 -13.66 4.93
C ILE A 45 1.72 -13.57 5.45
N TYR A 46 2.22 -12.35 5.62
CA TYR A 46 3.54 -12.09 6.18
C TYR A 46 3.67 -12.59 7.62
N ASP A 47 2.74 -12.20 8.50
CA ASP A 47 2.74 -12.58 9.91
C ASP A 47 2.73 -14.10 10.09
N PHE A 48 1.98 -14.83 9.26
CA PHE A 48 2.02 -16.28 9.26
C PHE A 48 3.42 -16.84 8.95
N GLY A 49 4.09 -16.29 7.92
CA GLY A 49 5.44 -16.69 7.55
C GLY A 49 6.46 -16.33 8.63
N ALA A 50 6.38 -15.11 9.14
CA ALA A 50 7.27 -14.58 10.17
C ALA A 50 7.14 -15.35 11.49
N LEU A 51 5.91 -15.66 11.94
CA LEU A 51 5.68 -16.46 13.14
C LEU A 51 6.17 -17.90 12.96
N ARG A 52 5.96 -18.51 11.78
CA ARG A 52 6.45 -19.86 11.49
C ARG A 52 7.98 -19.91 11.49
N PHE A 53 8.64 -18.90 10.92
CA PHE A 53 10.09 -18.76 10.97
C PHE A 53 10.59 -18.52 12.39
N ALA A 54 9.94 -17.66 13.17
CA ALA A 54 10.31 -17.36 14.55
C ALA A 54 10.19 -18.60 15.46
N ALA A 55 9.25 -19.51 15.18
CA ALA A 55 9.08 -20.75 15.93
C ALA A 55 10.23 -21.75 15.72
N ASP A 56 10.81 -21.79 14.52
CA ASP A 56 11.99 -22.59 14.18
C ASP A 56 12.79 -21.92 13.04
N THR A 57 13.82 -21.17 13.42
CA THR A 57 14.61 -20.37 12.48
C THR A 57 15.48 -21.22 11.56
N GLN A 58 15.65 -22.52 11.84
CA GLN A 58 16.38 -23.45 10.98
C GLN A 58 15.47 -24.17 9.98
N ASN A 59 14.15 -23.97 10.07
CA ASN A 59 13.18 -24.58 9.18
C ASN A 59 13.29 -24.00 7.76
N GLN A 60 13.83 -24.78 6.82
CA GLN A 60 14.05 -24.37 5.44
C GLN A 60 12.75 -23.97 4.72
N ASP A 61 11.64 -24.68 4.96
CA ASP A 61 10.35 -24.35 4.36
C ASP A 61 9.82 -23.00 4.86
N ALA A 62 10.06 -22.67 6.14
CA ALA A 62 9.66 -21.38 6.71
C ALA A 62 10.49 -20.24 6.13
N GLN A 63 11.80 -20.42 5.99
CA GLN A 63 12.69 -19.45 5.34
C GLN A 63 12.29 -19.20 3.88
N VAL A 64 12.08 -20.27 3.09
CA VAL A 64 11.69 -20.16 1.69
C VAL A 64 10.32 -19.49 1.55
N PHE A 65 9.37 -19.79 2.44
CA PHE A 65 8.06 -19.15 2.42
C PHE A 65 8.17 -17.66 2.73
N LEU A 66 8.87 -17.28 3.80
CA LEU A 66 9.02 -15.89 4.22
C LEU A 66 9.69 -15.04 3.12
N ALA A 67 10.79 -15.53 2.54
CA ALA A 67 11.48 -14.84 1.45
C ALA A 67 10.57 -14.62 0.21
N LYS A 68 9.71 -15.59 -0.13
CA LYS A 68 8.72 -15.43 -1.21
C LYS A 68 7.67 -14.38 -0.89
N VAL A 69 7.21 -14.33 0.36
CA VAL A 69 6.23 -13.33 0.80
C VAL A 69 6.86 -11.93 0.80
N GLU A 70 8.10 -11.78 1.26
CA GLU A 70 8.83 -10.50 1.22
C GLU A 70 9.00 -9.98 -0.21
N GLN A 71 9.36 -10.84 -1.16
CA GLN A 71 9.43 -10.49 -2.59
C GLN A 71 8.06 -10.04 -3.12
N LEU A 72 7.00 -10.79 -2.82
CA LEU A 72 5.64 -10.45 -3.23
C LEU A 72 5.20 -9.10 -2.66
N MET A 73 5.51 -8.83 -1.38
CA MET A 73 5.21 -7.56 -0.73
C MET A 73 5.90 -6.39 -1.41
N ALA A 74 7.17 -6.53 -1.75
CA ALA A 74 7.93 -5.49 -2.46
C ALA A 74 7.29 -5.16 -3.83
N GLU A 75 6.89 -6.17 -4.58
CA GLU A 75 6.20 -6.01 -5.87
C GLU A 75 4.85 -5.31 -5.71
N MET A 76 4.07 -5.72 -4.72
CA MET A 76 2.74 -5.15 -4.43
C MET A 76 2.82 -3.71 -3.94
N GLN A 77 3.78 -3.40 -3.06
CA GLN A 77 3.99 -2.04 -2.55
C GLN A 77 4.21 -1.05 -3.69
N ASN A 78 5.01 -1.43 -4.70
CA ASN A 78 5.25 -0.61 -5.88
C ASN A 78 3.98 -0.38 -6.71
N LYS A 79 3.10 -1.38 -6.81
CA LYS A 79 1.84 -1.31 -7.55
C LYS A 79 0.78 -0.46 -6.87
N ILE A 80 0.77 -0.38 -5.54
CA ILE A 80 -0.22 0.41 -4.78
C ILE A 80 0.27 1.80 -4.38
N LEU A 81 1.58 2.08 -4.51
CA LEU A 81 2.25 3.33 -4.10
C LEU A 81 1.55 4.59 -4.64
N PHE A 82 1.01 4.52 -5.86
CA PHE A 82 0.39 5.64 -6.55
C PHE A 82 -0.72 6.33 -5.77
N PHE A 83 -1.48 5.56 -4.99
CA PHE A 83 -2.58 6.11 -4.21
C PHE A 83 -2.05 7.10 -3.17
N SER A 84 -1.00 6.71 -2.42
CA SER A 84 -0.39 7.56 -1.41
C SER A 84 0.23 8.82 -2.02
N LEU A 85 0.84 8.70 -3.21
CA LEU A 85 1.45 9.83 -3.91
C LEU A 85 0.40 10.81 -4.43
N TRP A 86 -0.66 10.29 -5.05
CA TRP A 86 -1.79 11.09 -5.48
C TRP A 86 -2.44 11.80 -4.28
N TRP A 87 -2.68 11.08 -3.19
CA TRP A 87 -3.31 11.64 -1.98
C TRP A 87 -2.47 12.78 -1.37
N LYS A 88 -1.15 12.59 -1.27
CA LYS A 88 -0.23 13.64 -0.79
C LYS A 88 -0.10 14.80 -1.79
N GLY A 89 -0.25 14.53 -3.08
CA GLY A 89 -0.20 15.52 -4.15
C GLY A 89 -1.45 16.40 -4.26
N LEU A 90 -2.59 15.99 -3.68
CA LEU A 90 -3.80 16.81 -3.69
C LEU A 90 -3.63 18.13 -2.93
N ASP A 91 -4.21 19.18 -3.49
CA ASP A 91 -4.43 20.45 -2.80
C ASP A 91 -5.32 20.25 -1.56
N ASP A 92 -5.26 21.20 -0.64
CA ASP A 92 -5.90 21.07 0.67
C ASP A 92 -7.43 21.06 0.54
N ILE A 93 -8.01 21.88 -0.34
CA ILE A 93 -9.46 21.95 -0.56
C ILE A 93 -10.07 20.60 -0.99
N PRO A 94 -9.60 19.92 -2.06
CA PRO A 94 -10.15 18.62 -2.43
C PRO A 94 -9.85 17.53 -1.38
N ALA A 95 -8.70 17.59 -0.71
CA ALA A 95 -8.37 16.65 0.36
C ALA A 95 -9.32 16.78 1.57
N ASP A 96 -9.57 18.01 2.03
CA ASP A 96 -10.50 18.30 3.13
C ASP A 96 -11.91 17.83 2.80
N ARG A 97 -12.37 18.08 1.56
CA ARG A 97 -13.66 17.58 1.05
C ARG A 97 -13.74 16.05 1.15
N LEU A 98 -12.69 15.35 0.73
CA LEU A 98 -12.65 13.89 0.75
C LEU A 98 -12.56 13.34 2.17
N MET A 99 -11.79 13.97 3.06
CA MET A 99 -11.64 13.59 4.47
C MET A 99 -12.90 13.84 5.32
N ALA A 100 -13.71 14.85 4.99
CA ALA A 100 -14.88 15.21 5.80
C ALA A 100 -15.91 14.08 5.95
N GLY A 101 -15.95 13.13 5.02
CA GLY A 101 -16.86 11.97 5.05
C GLY A 101 -16.15 10.63 5.12
N SER A 102 -14.87 10.59 5.52
CA SER A 102 -14.07 9.35 5.53
C SER A 102 -14.25 8.49 6.78
N GLY A 103 -14.92 8.99 7.81
CA GLY A 103 -15.20 8.23 9.03
C GLY A 103 -13.90 7.80 9.72
N ASP A 104 -13.79 6.52 10.04
CA ASP A 104 -12.63 5.94 10.76
C ASP A 104 -11.30 6.11 10.01
N PHE A 105 -11.34 6.32 8.68
CA PHE A 105 -10.14 6.56 7.88
C PHE A 105 -9.59 7.98 8.01
N HIS A 106 -10.31 8.91 8.65
CA HIS A 106 -9.94 10.33 8.71
C HIS A 106 -8.52 10.54 9.25
N TYR A 107 -8.23 9.99 10.42
CA TYR A 107 -6.92 10.11 11.06
C TYR A 107 -5.80 9.53 10.18
N TRP A 108 -6.02 8.36 9.58
CA TRP A 108 -5.02 7.73 8.71
C TRP A 108 -4.74 8.56 7.44
N LEU A 109 -5.76 9.17 6.87
CA LEU A 109 -5.63 10.07 5.72
C LEU A 109 -4.90 11.37 6.07
N GLU A 110 -5.19 11.94 7.24
CA GLU A 110 -4.51 13.11 7.80
C GLU A 110 -3.02 12.83 8.04
N GLU A 111 -2.71 11.72 8.71
CA GLU A 111 -1.32 11.31 8.99
C GLU A 111 -0.50 11.14 7.71
N MET A 112 -1.09 10.60 6.64
CA MET A 112 -0.41 10.53 5.35
C MET A 112 -0.03 11.91 4.80
N ARG A 113 -0.85 12.94 5.04
CA ARG A 113 -0.61 14.31 4.55
C ARG A 113 0.42 15.07 5.37
N HIS A 114 0.71 14.68 6.60
CA HIS A 114 1.86 15.23 7.34
C HIS A 114 3.18 15.03 6.58
N PHE A 115 3.26 14.02 5.70
CA PHE A 115 4.41 13.77 4.84
C PHE A 115 4.37 14.49 3.47
N LYS A 116 3.31 15.28 3.17
CA LYS A 116 3.22 16.09 1.95
C LYS A 116 4.46 16.99 1.72
N PRO A 117 5.01 17.70 2.73
CA PRO A 117 6.22 18.52 2.56
C PRO A 117 7.49 17.72 2.22
N HIS A 118 7.47 16.41 2.43
CA HIS A 118 8.60 15.50 2.27
C HIS A 118 8.38 14.48 1.14
N THR A 119 7.34 14.66 0.32
CA THR A 119 7.00 13.73 -0.75
C THR A 119 7.78 14.06 -2.01
N LEU A 120 8.55 13.10 -2.50
CA LEU A 120 9.27 13.19 -3.77
C LEU A 120 8.34 12.82 -4.94
N SER A 121 8.80 13.02 -6.17
CA SER A 121 8.03 12.59 -7.35
C SER A 121 7.87 11.07 -7.40
N GLU A 122 6.84 10.56 -8.10
CA GLU A 122 6.60 9.10 -8.19
C GLU A 122 7.81 8.33 -8.74
N ALA A 123 8.58 8.92 -9.67
CA ALA A 123 9.78 8.30 -10.20
C ALA A 123 10.88 8.17 -9.13
N GLU A 124 11.04 9.19 -8.28
CA GLU A 124 12.04 9.19 -7.20
C GLU A 124 11.66 8.22 -6.08
N GLU A 125 10.37 8.16 -5.71
CA GLU A 125 9.86 7.23 -4.69
C GLU A 125 9.97 5.77 -5.14
N LYS A 126 9.70 5.48 -6.43
CA LYS A 126 9.94 4.14 -6.99
C LYS A 126 11.42 3.75 -6.95
N VAL A 127 12.32 4.70 -7.24
CA VAL A 127 13.76 4.45 -7.16
C VAL A 127 14.20 4.16 -5.73
N ILE A 128 13.64 4.85 -4.74
CA ILE A 128 13.90 4.56 -3.31
C ILE A 128 13.35 3.20 -2.92
N ASN A 129 12.11 2.84 -3.29
CA ASN A 129 11.56 1.51 -2.99
C ASN A 129 12.39 0.38 -3.63
N ILE A 130 12.87 0.56 -4.87
CA ILE A 130 13.79 -0.39 -5.50
C ILE A 130 15.12 -0.45 -4.72
N LYS A 131 15.64 0.70 -4.28
CA LYS A 131 16.86 0.79 -3.49
C LYS A 131 16.72 0.13 -2.12
N ASP A 132 15.60 0.28 -1.42
CA ASP A 132 15.37 -0.29 -0.09
C ASP A 132 15.22 -1.82 -0.15
N VAL A 133 14.60 -2.33 -1.22
CA VAL A 133 14.54 -3.77 -1.53
C VAL A 133 15.91 -4.34 -1.89
N THR A 134 16.76 -3.58 -2.57
CA THR A 134 18.11 -4.04 -2.99
C THR A 134 19.24 -3.69 -2.01
N GLY A 135 18.98 -2.85 -1.01
CA GLY A 135 19.95 -2.34 -0.04
C GLY A 135 19.94 -3.04 1.32
N SER A 136 19.03 -3.99 1.56
CA SER A 136 18.96 -4.80 2.79
C SER A 136 19.67 -6.16 2.66
N SER A 137 20.74 -6.25 1.87
CA SER A 137 21.64 -7.42 1.82
C SER A 137 23.04 -7.08 2.33
#